data_AF-A0A6G8PT04-F1
#
_entry.id   AF-A0A6G8PT04-F1
#
_cell.length_a   1.000
_cell.length_b   1.000
_cell.length_c   1.000
_cell.angle_alpha   90.00
_cell.angle_beta   90.00
_cell.angle_gamma   90.00
#
_symmetry.space_group_name_H-M   'P 1'
#
loop_
_entity.id
_entity.type
_entity.pdbx_description
1 polymer ?
#
loop_
_entity_poly.entity_id
_entity_poly.type
_entity_poly.pdbx_seq_one_letter_code
_entity_poly.pdbx_strand_id
1 'polypeptide(L)'
;MLIPDRTGIVIGYRTWRVIPSRWISPSESLHAQTGHKGWSTTGPTVAACPPRVQADPGKPLLVRSACGTSPEFGCSCGLYAGYEPSAEAQPLPYVAGSVLAWGRVVHHERRSFFRAEKALPVAFVRPRIGGGMFPEEAEAKILRVAEELGAAMVEGPEELREYTEREAMGW
;
A
#
# COMPACT_ATOMS: atom_id res chain seq x y z
N MET A 1 -1.29 25.99 -6.30
CA MET A 1 -0.56 25.19 -7.30
C MET A 1 -1.50 24.06 -7.73
N LEU A 2 -1.95 24.05 -8.98
CA LEU A 2 -2.80 22.99 -9.53
C LEU A 2 -1.95 21.73 -9.73
N ILE A 3 -2.36 20.60 -9.17
CA ILE A 3 -1.73 19.30 -9.42
C ILE A 3 -2.14 18.93 -10.85
N PRO A 4 -1.22 18.76 -11.81
CA PRO A 4 -1.60 18.12 -13.05
C PRO A 4 -2.04 16.69 -12.70
N ASP A 5 -3.24 16.31 -13.09
CA ASP A 5 -3.59 14.89 -13.16
C ASP A 5 -2.53 14.24 -14.03
N ARG A 6 -1.62 13.47 -13.41
CA ARG A 6 -0.67 12.67 -14.18
C ARG A 6 -1.50 11.59 -14.83
N THR A 7 -1.77 11.77 -16.12
CA THR A 7 -2.29 10.75 -17.02
C THR A 7 -1.17 9.75 -17.26
N GLY A 8 -0.93 8.86 -16.29
CA GLY A 8 0.07 7.79 -16.39
C GLY A 8 0.19 6.99 -15.10
N ILE A 9 0.58 5.73 -15.23
CA ILE A 9 0.92 4.87 -14.10
C ILE A 9 2.20 5.38 -13.41
N VAL A 10 2.18 5.40 -12.08
CA VAL A 10 3.36 5.62 -11.24
C VAL A 10 3.68 4.32 -10.52
N ILE A 11 4.89 3.83 -10.70
CA ILE A 11 5.40 2.67 -9.95
C ILE A 11 5.70 3.11 -8.52
N GLY A 12 5.29 2.31 -7.56
CA GLY A 12 5.67 2.48 -6.17
C GLY A 12 5.94 1.15 -5.47
N TYR A 13 6.58 1.24 -4.32
CA TYR A 13 6.94 0.10 -3.49
C TYR A 13 6.45 0.29 -2.07
N ARG A 14 6.03 -0.80 -1.43
CA ARG A 14 5.46 -0.73 -0.09
C ARG A 14 5.69 -2.01 0.68
N THR A 15 5.76 -1.86 2.00
CA THR A 15 5.64 -2.96 2.95
C THR A 15 4.25 -2.96 3.57
N TRP A 16 3.59 -4.12 3.56
CA TRP A 16 2.34 -4.36 4.25
C TRP A 16 2.54 -5.30 5.43
N ARG A 17 1.70 -5.14 6.45
CA ARG A 17 1.51 -6.20 7.44
C ARG A 17 0.39 -7.11 6.96
N VAL A 18 0.68 -8.41 6.86
CA VAL A 18 -0.27 -9.47 6.55
C VAL A 18 -0.89 -9.97 7.86
N ILE A 19 -2.10 -9.52 8.17
CA ILE A 19 -2.76 -9.95 9.41
C ILE A 19 -3.43 -11.32 9.18
N PRO A 20 -3.21 -12.35 10.01
CA PRO A 20 -3.82 -13.67 9.81
C PRO A 20 -5.36 -13.63 9.82
N SER A 21 -5.98 -14.49 9.02
CA SER A 21 -7.43 -14.49 8.68
C SER A 21 -8.39 -14.63 9.86
N ARG A 22 -7.93 -15.14 11.00
CA ARG A 22 -8.78 -15.27 12.20
C ARG A 22 -8.98 -13.96 12.97
N TRP A 23 -8.24 -12.90 12.62
CA TRP A 23 -8.30 -11.61 13.32
C TRP A 23 -9.08 -10.54 12.56
N ILE A 24 -9.11 -10.62 11.22
CA ILE A 24 -9.79 -9.66 10.34
C ILE A 24 -10.33 -10.33 9.08
N SER A 25 -11.28 -9.67 8.41
CA SER A 25 -11.80 -10.10 7.11
C SER A 25 -10.64 -10.33 6.11
N PRO A 26 -10.71 -11.36 5.25
CA PRO A 26 -9.76 -11.56 4.16
C PRO A 26 -9.57 -10.32 3.27
N SER A 27 -10.60 -9.50 3.09
CA SER A 27 -10.56 -8.27 2.29
C SER A 27 -9.74 -7.13 2.90
N GLU A 28 -9.27 -7.27 4.15
CA GLU A 28 -8.58 -6.21 4.91
C GLU A 28 -7.11 -6.59 5.24
N SER A 29 -6.63 -7.68 4.66
CA SER A 29 -5.41 -8.39 5.08
C SER A 29 -4.11 -7.60 4.93
N LEU A 30 -4.07 -6.66 4.00
CA LEU A 30 -2.91 -5.85 3.69
C LEU A 30 -3.00 -4.51 4.43
N HIS A 31 -2.57 -4.49 5.69
CA HIS A 31 -2.58 -3.29 6.49
C HIS A 31 -1.35 -2.41 6.23
N ALA A 32 -1.62 -1.14 5.96
CA ALA A 32 -0.62 -0.10 5.93
C ALA A 32 -0.13 0.22 7.36
N GLN A 33 1.19 0.27 7.58
CA GLN A 33 1.75 0.73 8.86
C GLN A 33 1.28 2.16 9.26
N THR A 34 0.92 2.99 8.29
CA THR A 34 0.58 4.41 8.47
C THR A 34 -0.78 4.80 7.89
N GLY A 35 -1.66 3.83 7.58
CA GLY A 35 -2.93 4.08 6.89
C GLY A 35 -4.13 3.57 7.68
N HIS A 36 -5.25 4.29 7.58
CA HIS A 36 -6.49 3.94 8.28
C HIS A 36 -7.34 2.87 7.57
N LYS A 37 -7.02 2.57 6.31
CA LYS A 37 -7.75 1.59 5.48
C LYS A 37 -6.79 0.51 5.00
N GLY A 38 -7.23 -0.74 5.09
CA GLY A 38 -6.55 -1.87 4.45
C GLY A 38 -6.55 -1.71 2.93
N TRP A 39 -5.55 -2.30 2.28
CA TRP A 39 -5.54 -2.43 0.83
C TRP A 39 -6.45 -3.57 0.41
N SER A 40 -7.16 -3.38 -0.70
CA SER A 40 -7.99 -4.41 -1.32
C SER A 40 -7.13 -5.61 -1.70
N THR A 41 -7.69 -6.81 -1.54
CA THR A 41 -7.06 -8.08 -1.90
C THR A 41 -7.57 -8.68 -3.21
N THR A 42 -8.49 -8.00 -3.89
CA THR A 42 -9.14 -8.51 -5.11
C THR A 42 -9.12 -7.52 -6.27
N GLY A 43 -8.48 -6.36 -6.10
CA GLY A 43 -8.34 -5.38 -7.18
C GLY A 43 -7.80 -4.04 -6.70
N PRO A 44 -7.94 -2.99 -7.52
CA PRO A 44 -7.44 -1.66 -7.19
C PRO A 44 -8.04 -1.12 -5.89
N THR A 45 -7.18 -0.60 -5.03
CA THR A 45 -7.59 0.14 -3.85
C THR A 45 -7.84 1.59 -4.22
N VAL A 46 -8.96 2.15 -3.75
CA VAL A 46 -9.23 3.60 -3.82
C VAL A 46 -8.98 4.22 -2.45
N ALA A 47 -8.18 5.28 -2.45
CA ALA A 47 -7.85 6.07 -1.28
C ALA A 47 -9.10 6.74 -0.69
N ALA A 48 -9.15 6.79 0.63
CA ALA A 48 -10.18 7.52 1.35
C ALA A 48 -9.52 8.45 2.37
N CYS A 49 -10.12 9.63 2.57
CA CYS A 49 -9.81 10.45 3.73
C CYS A 49 -10.31 9.70 4.98
N PRO A 50 -9.52 9.59 6.06
CA PRO A 50 -10.00 8.97 7.29
C PRO A 50 -11.23 9.71 7.83
N PRO A 51 -12.10 9.06 8.62
CA PRO A 51 -13.18 9.79 9.29
C PRO A 51 -12.61 10.86 10.23
N ARG A 52 -13.33 11.97 10.42
CA ARG A 52 -12.95 12.98 11.42
C ARG A 52 -13.10 12.33 12.79
N VAL A 53 -12.00 12.21 13.53
CA VAL A 53 -12.02 11.68 14.89
C VAL A 53 -11.83 12.83 15.86
N GLN A 54 -12.83 13.03 16.71
CA GLN A 54 -12.78 13.92 17.86
C GLN A 54 -13.17 13.11 19.11
N ALA A 55 -12.22 12.90 20.03
CA ALA A 55 -12.51 12.19 21.27
C ALA A 55 -13.23 13.07 22.30
N ASP A 56 -13.05 14.39 22.21
CA ASP A 56 -13.62 15.39 23.13
C ASP A 56 -13.98 16.65 22.32
N PRO A 57 -15.25 17.11 22.33
CA PRO A 57 -15.70 18.31 21.61
C PRO A 57 -14.91 19.59 21.93
N GLY A 58 -14.33 19.69 23.13
CA GLY A 58 -13.53 20.84 23.56
C GLY A 58 -12.05 20.80 23.14
N LYS A 59 -11.61 19.71 22.51
CA LYS A 59 -10.21 19.52 22.08
C LYS A 59 -10.06 19.54 20.56
N PRO A 60 -8.87 19.91 20.04
CA PRO A 60 -8.58 19.84 18.62
C PRO A 60 -8.84 18.43 18.05
N LEU A 61 -9.27 18.37 16.79
CA LEU A 61 -9.43 17.10 16.08
C LEU A 61 -8.14 16.26 16.15
N LEU A 62 -8.29 15.00 16.56
CA LEU A 62 -7.19 14.03 16.59
C LEU A 62 -6.75 13.68 15.16
N VAL A 63 -7.72 13.63 14.25
CA VAL A 63 -7.49 13.45 12.82
C VAL A 63 -8.22 14.57 12.07
N ARG A 64 -7.44 15.50 11.50
CA ARG A 64 -7.97 16.48 10.56
C ARG A 64 -8.18 15.80 9.22
N SER A 65 -9.36 15.23 9.00
CA SER A 65 -9.78 14.85 7.66
C SER A 65 -10.69 15.94 7.09
N ALA A 66 -10.19 16.62 6.08
CA ALA A 66 -10.88 17.75 5.47
C ALA A 66 -10.83 17.72 3.94
N CYS A 67 -10.23 16.68 3.35
CA CYS A 67 -10.12 16.62 1.90
C CYS A 67 -11.47 16.19 1.29
N GLY A 68 -12.00 16.99 0.37
CA GLY A 68 -13.11 16.58 -0.49
C GLY A 68 -12.67 15.53 -1.51
N THR A 69 -11.36 15.46 -1.78
CA THR A 69 -10.77 14.57 -2.78
C THR A 69 -9.44 14.01 -2.24
N SER A 70 -9.26 12.69 -2.20
CA SER A 70 -8.03 12.05 -1.66
C SER A 70 -7.12 11.54 -2.79
N PRO A 71 -5.78 11.79 -2.80
CA PRO A 71 -5.00 12.55 -1.84
C PRO A 71 -5.05 14.07 -2.08
N GLU A 72 -4.77 14.85 -1.04
CA GLU A 72 -4.63 16.31 -1.10
C GLU A 72 -3.40 16.79 -0.32
N PHE A 73 -2.81 17.91 -0.74
CA PHE A 73 -1.74 18.57 0.02
C PHE A 73 -2.21 18.96 1.43
N GLY A 74 -1.34 18.85 2.43
CA GLY A 74 -1.68 19.17 3.82
C GLY A 74 -2.61 18.17 4.52
N CYS A 75 -3.10 17.15 3.80
CA CYS A 75 -3.81 16.01 4.40
C CYS A 75 -2.89 14.78 4.47
N SER A 76 -3.21 13.81 5.34
CA SER A 76 -2.52 12.51 5.43
C SER A 76 -3.21 11.39 4.65
N CYS A 77 -4.30 11.68 3.93
CA CYS A 77 -5.03 10.72 3.10
C CYS A 77 -4.21 10.24 1.90
N GLY A 78 -4.66 9.18 1.23
CA GLY A 78 -3.95 8.61 0.07
C GLY A 78 -3.27 7.28 0.35
N LEU A 79 -2.97 6.58 -0.73
CA LEU A 79 -2.23 5.32 -0.70
C LEU A 79 -0.73 5.63 -0.81
N TYR A 80 0.01 5.40 0.26
CA TYR A 80 1.44 5.71 0.34
C TYR A 80 2.26 4.64 -0.37
N ALA A 81 3.26 5.04 -1.14
CA ALA A 81 4.28 4.13 -1.66
C ALA A 81 5.61 4.85 -1.84
N GLY A 82 6.71 4.15 -1.57
CA GLY A 82 8.07 4.63 -1.85
C GLY A 82 8.39 4.57 -3.33
N TYR A 83 9.35 5.39 -3.78
CA TYR A 83 9.85 5.29 -5.17
C TYR A 83 10.85 4.15 -5.37
N GLU A 84 11.41 3.64 -4.26
CA GLU A 84 12.40 2.58 -4.26
C GLU A 84 11.91 1.42 -3.38
N PRO A 85 12.19 0.16 -3.75
CA PRO A 85 11.91 -0.97 -2.90
C PRO A 85 12.75 -0.90 -1.61
N SER A 86 12.21 -1.44 -0.52
CA SER A 86 13.01 -1.62 0.68
C SER A 86 14.16 -2.59 0.38
N ALA A 87 15.39 -2.20 0.74
CA ALA A 87 16.56 -3.06 0.62
C ALA A 87 16.56 -4.20 1.65
N GLU A 88 15.77 -4.07 2.72
CA GLU A 88 15.75 -5.01 3.83
C GLU A 88 14.70 -6.10 3.62
N ALA A 89 15.12 -7.36 3.75
CA ALA A 89 14.20 -8.48 3.85
C ALA A 89 13.29 -8.28 5.06
N GLN A 90 11.98 -8.33 4.82
CA GLN A 90 10.98 -8.13 5.86
C GLN A 90 10.66 -9.49 6.50
N PRO A 91 10.84 -9.66 7.82
CA PRO A 91 10.37 -10.88 8.48
C PRO A 91 8.85 -10.88 8.48
N LEU A 92 8.25 -12.08 8.43
CA LEU A 92 6.81 -12.20 8.63
C LEU A 92 6.38 -11.54 9.98
N PRO A 93 5.16 -10.99 10.07
CA PRO A 93 4.10 -10.98 9.06
C PRO A 93 4.19 -9.82 8.07
N TYR A 94 5.37 -9.22 7.85
CA TYR A 94 5.53 -8.13 6.90
C TYR A 94 5.94 -8.64 5.52
N VAL A 95 5.39 -8.06 4.46
CA VAL A 95 5.72 -8.37 3.07
C VAL A 95 6.00 -7.09 2.29
N ALA A 96 7.11 -7.07 1.57
CA ALA A 96 7.43 -6.01 0.62
C ALA A 96 6.81 -6.36 -0.74
N GLY A 97 6.38 -5.35 -1.48
CA GLY A 97 5.91 -5.54 -2.84
C GLY A 97 5.78 -4.20 -3.56
N SER A 98 5.26 -4.27 -4.77
CA SER A 98 5.14 -3.15 -5.68
C SER A 98 3.69 -2.88 -6.04
N VAL A 99 3.44 -1.64 -6.44
CA VAL A 99 2.12 -1.16 -6.81
C VAL A 99 2.21 -0.36 -8.10
N LEU A 100 1.19 -0.49 -8.94
CA LEU A 100 0.89 0.48 -9.98
C LEU A 100 -0.12 1.47 -9.39
N ALA A 101 0.18 2.76 -9.48
CA ALA A 101 -0.63 3.80 -8.89
C ALA A 101 -1.05 4.86 -9.91
N TRP A 102 -2.25 5.41 -9.78
CA TRP A 102 -2.80 6.36 -10.76
C TRP A 102 -3.86 7.29 -10.16
N GLY A 103 -4.38 8.17 -11.03
CA GLY A 103 -5.25 9.28 -10.64
C GLY A 103 -4.43 10.42 -10.07
N ARG A 104 -4.93 11.03 -8.99
CA ARG A 104 -4.18 12.11 -8.33
C ARG A 104 -3.01 11.55 -7.54
N VAL A 105 -1.82 12.09 -7.80
CA VAL A 105 -0.58 11.71 -7.13
C VAL A 105 0.03 12.94 -6.46
N VAL A 106 0.27 12.84 -5.15
CA VAL A 106 0.94 13.87 -4.35
C VAL A 106 2.31 13.36 -3.93
N HIS A 107 3.35 13.99 -4.46
CA HIS A 107 4.74 13.72 -4.13
C HIS A 107 5.08 14.37 -2.78
N HIS A 108 5.85 13.68 -1.94
CA HIS A 108 6.31 14.26 -0.68
C HIS A 108 7.73 14.81 -0.85
N GLU A 109 7.90 16.13 -0.91
CA GLU A 109 9.19 16.77 -1.26
C GLU A 109 10.37 16.37 -0.34
N ARG A 110 10.10 16.09 0.94
CA ARG A 110 11.15 15.79 1.93
C ARG A 110 11.39 14.31 2.19
N ARG A 111 10.62 13.41 1.56
CA ARG A 111 10.68 11.96 1.85
C ARG A 111 10.54 11.20 0.53
N SER A 112 11.24 10.08 0.38
CA SER A 112 11.21 9.29 -0.86
C SER A 112 9.92 8.47 -1.00
N PHE A 113 8.76 9.14 -1.01
CA PHE A 113 7.45 8.52 -1.24
C PHE A 113 6.45 9.46 -1.92
N PHE A 114 5.40 8.85 -2.47
CA PHE A 114 4.19 9.54 -2.93
C PHE A 114 2.94 9.00 -2.23
N ARG A 115 1.83 9.72 -2.44
CA ARG A 115 0.48 9.28 -2.11
C ARG A 115 -0.35 9.29 -3.39
N ALA A 116 -1.11 8.24 -3.65
CA ALA A 116 -1.97 8.14 -4.82
C ALA A 116 -3.45 7.98 -4.48
N GLU A 117 -4.32 8.34 -5.42
CA GLU A 117 -5.76 8.12 -5.35
C GLU A 117 -6.10 6.64 -5.51
N LYS A 118 -5.47 5.98 -6.47
CA LYS A 118 -5.71 4.57 -6.77
C LYS A 118 -4.38 3.83 -6.82
N ALA A 119 -4.37 2.59 -6.34
CA ALA A 119 -3.22 1.72 -6.50
C ALA A 119 -3.61 0.24 -6.49
N LEU A 120 -2.91 -0.55 -7.30
CA LEU A 120 -3.05 -1.99 -7.41
C LEU A 120 -1.71 -2.64 -7.06
N PRO A 121 -1.64 -3.51 -6.04
CA PRO A 121 -0.47 -4.36 -5.85
C PRO A 121 -0.32 -5.34 -7.02
N VAL A 122 0.88 -5.43 -7.60
CA VAL A 122 1.14 -6.26 -8.79
C VAL A 122 2.24 -7.30 -8.58
N ALA A 123 3.08 -7.14 -7.56
CA ALA A 123 4.01 -8.17 -7.15
C ALA A 123 4.36 -8.07 -5.66
N PHE A 124 4.72 -9.20 -5.07
CA PHE A 124 5.17 -9.34 -3.69
C PHE A 124 6.48 -10.12 -3.63
N VAL A 125 7.39 -9.72 -2.75
CA VAL A 125 8.59 -10.48 -2.44
C VAL A 125 8.20 -11.68 -1.57
N ARG A 126 8.65 -12.87 -1.96
CA ARG A 126 8.43 -14.10 -1.22
C ARG A 126 9.04 -13.98 0.18
N PRO A 127 8.25 -14.21 1.25
CA PRO A 127 8.78 -14.20 2.61
C PRO A 127 9.76 -15.38 2.77
N ARG A 128 11.03 -15.09 3.10
CA ARG A 128 12.07 -16.13 3.30
C ARG A 128 12.43 -16.37 4.76
N ILE A 129 12.03 -15.46 5.64
CA ILE A 129 12.38 -15.48 7.06
C ILE A 129 11.09 -15.54 7.87
N GLY A 130 10.90 -16.66 8.58
CA GLY A 130 9.86 -16.79 9.58
C GLY A 130 10.08 -15.77 10.71
N GLY A 131 9.02 -15.07 11.10
CA GLY A 131 9.06 -14.05 12.14
C GLY A 131 7.66 -13.73 12.64
N GLY A 132 7.59 -13.09 13.81
CA GLY A 132 6.31 -12.70 14.42
C GLY A 132 5.42 -13.88 14.84
N MET A 133 4.16 -13.58 15.16
CA MET A 133 3.20 -14.64 15.49
C MET A 133 2.57 -15.20 14.20
N PHE A 134 2.60 -16.52 14.06
CA PHE A 134 1.91 -17.29 12.99
C PHE A 134 2.43 -17.07 11.56
N PRO A 135 3.71 -17.36 11.31
CA PRO A 135 4.33 -17.16 10.00
C PRO A 135 3.66 -18.00 8.89
N GLU A 136 3.35 -19.27 9.13
CA GLU A 136 2.72 -20.15 8.12
C GLU A 136 1.33 -19.63 7.69
N GLU A 137 0.52 -19.14 8.63
CA GLU A 137 -0.79 -18.54 8.32
C GLU A 137 -0.63 -17.27 7.48
N ALA A 138 0.37 -16.44 7.80
CA ALA A 138 0.64 -15.21 7.06
C ALA A 138 1.17 -15.51 5.64
N GLU A 139 2.01 -16.53 5.49
CA GLU A 139 2.53 -17.00 4.21
C GLU A 139 1.40 -17.54 3.32
N ALA A 140 0.62 -18.50 3.82
CA ALA A 140 -0.52 -19.05 3.07
C ALA A 140 -1.50 -17.94 2.64
N LYS A 141 -1.67 -16.93 3.50
CA LYS A 141 -2.54 -15.80 3.21
C LYS A 141 -1.99 -14.89 2.12
N ILE A 142 -0.70 -14.54 2.14
CA ILE A 142 -0.14 -13.67 1.09
C ILE A 142 -0.12 -14.38 -0.26
N LEU A 143 0.11 -15.69 -0.31
CA LEU A 143 0.01 -16.47 -1.54
C LEU A 143 -1.39 -16.41 -2.14
N ARG A 144 -2.43 -16.56 -1.31
CA ARG A 144 -3.82 -16.41 -1.74
C ARG A 144 -4.15 -14.99 -2.22
N VAL A 145 -3.67 -13.96 -1.51
CA VAL A 145 -3.87 -12.56 -1.93
C VAL A 145 -3.19 -12.28 -3.26
N ALA A 146 -1.99 -12.82 -3.48
CA ALA A 146 -1.29 -12.68 -4.74
C ALA A 146 -2.08 -13.33 -5.88
N GLU A 147 -2.61 -14.54 -5.68
CA GLU A 147 -3.49 -15.21 -6.62
C GLU A 147 -4.77 -14.40 -6.93
N GLU A 148 -5.48 -13.93 -5.90
CA GLU A 148 -6.72 -13.14 -6.05
C GLU A 148 -6.50 -11.80 -6.77
N LEU A 149 -5.30 -11.21 -6.65
CA LEU A 149 -4.90 -9.98 -7.35
C LEU A 149 -4.33 -10.23 -8.76
N GLY A 150 -4.00 -11.48 -9.10
CA GLY A 150 -3.15 -11.77 -10.27
C GLY A 150 -1.73 -11.19 -10.13
N ALA A 151 -1.26 -10.99 -8.90
CA ALA A 151 0.05 -10.44 -8.59
C ALA A 151 1.13 -11.54 -8.57
N ALA A 152 2.34 -11.20 -9.00
CA ALA A 152 3.46 -12.13 -8.99
C ALA A 152 4.10 -12.29 -7.60
N MET A 153 4.64 -13.49 -7.36
CA MET A 153 5.54 -13.74 -6.23
C MET A 153 6.98 -13.79 -6.75
N VAL A 154 7.81 -12.85 -6.32
CA VAL A 154 9.22 -12.71 -6.77
C VAL A 154 10.19 -13.00 -5.63
N GLU A 155 11.46 -13.24 -5.95
CA GLU A 155 12.46 -13.70 -4.99
C GLU A 155 13.16 -12.58 -4.21
N GLY A 156 13.12 -11.35 -4.70
CA GLY A 156 13.80 -10.23 -4.05
C GLY A 156 13.50 -8.86 -4.64
N PRO A 157 14.09 -7.79 -4.07
CA PRO A 157 13.84 -6.40 -4.48
C PRO A 157 14.21 -6.08 -5.93
N GLU A 158 15.24 -6.73 -6.48
CA GLU A 158 15.66 -6.51 -7.88
C GLU A 158 14.63 -7.08 -8.86
N GLU A 159 14.24 -8.35 -8.70
CA GLU A 159 13.20 -8.98 -9.50
C GLU A 159 11.84 -8.26 -9.32
N LEU A 160 11.56 -7.75 -8.12
CA LEU A 160 10.39 -6.92 -7.89
C LEU A 160 10.38 -5.67 -8.79
N ARG A 161 11.53 -4.99 -8.91
CA ARG A 161 11.68 -3.80 -9.77
C ARG A 161 11.46 -4.18 -11.23
N GLU A 162 12.20 -5.17 -11.72
CA GLU A 162 12.14 -5.63 -13.12
C GLU A 162 10.72 -6.08 -13.51
N TYR A 163 10.07 -6.87 -12.66
CA TYR A 163 8.70 -7.29 -12.89
C TYR A 163 7.77 -6.10 -13.02
N THR A 164 7.88 -5.14 -12.09
CA THR A 164 6.94 -4.01 -12.03
C THR A 164 7.14 -3.04 -13.18
N GLU A 165 8.38 -2.80 -13.60
CA GLU A 165 8.69 -2.00 -14.78
C GLU A 165 8.11 -2.65 -16.03
N ARG A 166 8.23 -3.97 -16.17
CA ARG A 166 7.60 -4.73 -17.25
C ARG A 166 6.08 -4.65 -17.22
N GLU A 167 5.48 -4.86 -16.06
CA GLU A 167 4.04 -4.79 -15.86
C GLU A 167 3.51 -3.40 -16.24
N ALA A 168 4.18 -2.34 -15.79
CA ALA A 168 3.78 -0.95 -16.07
C ALA A 168 3.80 -0.60 -17.57
N MET A 169 4.61 -1.28 -18.40
CA MET A 169 4.59 -1.09 -19.87
C MET A 169 3.33 -1.63 -20.54
N GLY A 170 2.58 -2.51 -19.87
CA GLY A 170 1.32 -3.06 -20.38
C GLY A 170 0.08 -2.21 -20.10
N TRP A 171 0.22 -1.08 -19.40
CA TRP A 171 -0.87 -0.23 -18.91
C TRP A 171 -0.99 1.11 -19.64
#